data_AF-B2IYR2-F1
#
_entry.id   AF-B2IYR2-F1
#
_cell.length_a   1.000
_cell.length_b   1.000
_cell.length_c   1.000
_cell.angle_alpha   90.00
_cell.angle_beta   90.00
_cell.angle_gamma   90.00
#
_symmetry.space_group_name_H-M   'P 1'
#
loop_
_entity.id
_entity.type
_entity.pdbx_description
1 polymer ?
#
loop_
_entity_poly.entity_id
_entity_poly.type
_entity_poly.pdbx_seq_one_letter_code
_entity_poly.pdbx_strand_id
1 'polypeptide(L)'
;MDLAATSLSLIATERHLKSLLSILSISSDPIQRNSVVYAISFLSNYQGNQEVISTLTEVAANIAEAPFIRAQALEGIGNKLSHELPENLYQPAVNVIIQGLDDTEAEVRFWSCFAAGALEIKETLPKLQLLAQTDKTIVAGWWSVGEEAEDSVTLMTGGEPPLRKPYNLPTN
;
A
#
# COMPACT_ATOMS: atom_id res chain seq x y z
N MET A 1 -6.13 -8.88 -11.99
CA MET A 1 -7.00 -8.26 -10.97
C MET A 1 -8.13 -9.23 -10.65
N ASP A 2 -8.33 -9.58 -9.37
CA ASP A 2 -9.33 -10.55 -8.91
C ASP A 2 -10.71 -9.89 -8.78
N LEU A 3 -11.62 -10.20 -9.70
CA LEU A 3 -12.99 -9.66 -9.76
C LEU A 3 -13.80 -9.97 -8.50
N ALA A 4 -13.50 -11.07 -7.80
CA ALA A 4 -14.21 -11.45 -6.58
C ALA A 4 -13.81 -10.52 -5.42
N ALA A 5 -12.51 -10.22 -5.29
CA ALA A 5 -12.00 -9.30 -4.27
C ALA A 5 -12.54 -7.87 -4.47
N THR A 6 -12.60 -7.40 -5.72
CA THR A 6 -13.19 -6.09 -6.07
C THR A 6 -14.69 -6.03 -5.80
N SER A 7 -15.43 -7.09 -6.13
CA SER A 7 -16.88 -7.12 -5.85
C SER A 7 -17.15 -7.13 -4.34
N LEU A 8 -16.32 -7.85 -3.58
CA LEU A 8 -16.49 -7.97 -2.13
C LEU A 8 -16.14 -6.67 -1.40
N SER A 9 -15.13 -5.91 -1.83
CA SER A 9 -14.79 -4.63 -1.19
C SER A 9 -15.94 -3.62 -1.22
N LEU A 10 -16.81 -3.70 -2.23
CA LEU A 10 -17.97 -2.81 -2.40
C LEU A 10 -19.19 -3.17 -1.55
N ILE A 11 -19.35 -4.43 -1.13
CA ILE A 11 -20.57 -4.94 -0.47
C ILE A 11 -20.36 -5.41 0.96
N ALA A 12 -19.12 -5.37 1.45
CA ALA A 12 -18.74 -5.99 2.70
C ALA A 12 -19.27 -5.24 3.95
N THR A 13 -19.47 -6.03 4.99
CA THR A 13 -20.03 -5.66 6.30
C THR A 13 -19.10 -6.17 7.40
N GLU A 14 -19.40 -5.89 8.68
CA GLU A 14 -18.55 -6.30 9.81
C GLU A 14 -18.35 -7.82 9.89
N ARG A 15 -19.38 -8.59 9.54
CA ARG A 15 -19.30 -10.06 9.45
C ARG A 15 -18.31 -10.51 8.37
N HIS A 16 -18.24 -9.77 7.27
CA HIS A 16 -17.30 -10.06 6.19
C HIS A 16 -15.87 -9.73 6.62
N LEU A 17 -15.65 -8.65 7.38
CA LEU A 17 -14.32 -8.32 7.91
C LEU A 17 -13.75 -9.45 8.78
N LYS A 18 -14.51 -9.95 9.77
CA LYS A 18 -14.05 -11.06 10.63
C LYS A 18 -13.72 -12.33 9.82
N SER A 19 -14.51 -12.61 8.79
CA SER A 19 -14.27 -13.78 7.93
C SER A 19 -13.02 -13.61 7.09
N LEU A 20 -12.80 -12.40 6.54
CA LEU A 20 -11.59 -12.06 5.78
C LEU A 20 -10.34 -12.17 6.65
N LEU A 21 -10.35 -11.57 7.84
CA LEU A 21 -9.22 -11.64 8.78
C LEU A 21 -8.91 -13.08 9.19
N SER A 22 -9.94 -13.93 9.37
CA SER A 22 -9.74 -15.36 9.62
C SER A 22 -9.12 -16.10 8.44
N ILE A 23 -9.46 -15.76 7.19
CA ILE A 23 -8.82 -16.35 6.01
C ILE A 23 -7.36 -15.92 5.95
N LEU A 24 -7.07 -14.65 6.22
CA LEU A 24 -5.72 -14.11 6.25
C LEU A 24 -4.86 -14.76 7.34
N SER A 25 -5.42 -15.17 8.49
CA SER A 25 -4.63 -15.82 9.54
C SER A 25 -4.36 -17.31 9.28
N ILE A 26 -5.21 -17.99 8.52
CA ILE A 26 -5.15 -19.45 8.32
C ILE A 26 -4.51 -19.82 6.97
N SER A 27 -4.75 -19.02 5.93
CA SER A 27 -4.30 -19.34 4.58
C SER A 27 -2.80 -19.13 4.42
N SER A 28 -2.12 -20.15 3.89
CA SER A 28 -0.74 -20.07 3.41
C SER A 28 -0.64 -19.81 1.91
N ASP A 29 -1.77 -19.76 1.20
CA ASP A 29 -1.82 -19.49 -0.23
C ASP A 29 -1.64 -17.99 -0.50
N PRO A 30 -0.53 -17.56 -1.14
CA PRO A 30 -0.26 -16.14 -1.38
C PRO A 30 -1.37 -15.44 -2.19
N ILE A 31 -2.05 -16.16 -3.09
CA ILE A 31 -3.11 -15.57 -3.92
C ILE A 31 -4.32 -15.23 -3.05
N GLN A 32 -4.76 -16.17 -2.20
CA GLN A 32 -5.88 -15.93 -1.29
C GLN A 32 -5.58 -14.83 -0.28
N ARG A 33 -4.36 -14.84 0.29
CA ARG A 33 -3.90 -13.80 1.20
C ARG A 33 -3.97 -12.42 0.53
N ASN A 34 -3.45 -12.30 -0.68
CA ASN A 34 -3.51 -11.06 -1.44
C ASN A 34 -4.94 -10.60 -1.73
N SER A 35 -5.82 -11.50 -2.16
CA SER A 35 -7.23 -11.17 -2.40
C SER A 35 -7.92 -10.64 -1.14
N VAL A 36 -7.58 -11.19 0.03
CA VAL A 36 -8.06 -10.67 1.31
C VAL A 36 -7.49 -9.28 1.60
N VAL A 37 -6.18 -9.09 1.49
CA VAL A 37 -5.52 -7.80 1.76
C VAL A 37 -6.09 -6.72 0.83
N TYR A 38 -6.22 -7.01 -0.46
CA TYR A 38 -6.90 -6.14 -1.43
C TYR A 38 -8.32 -5.81 -0.99
N ALA A 39 -9.13 -6.82 -0.65
CA ALA A 39 -10.52 -6.59 -0.25
C ALA A 39 -10.61 -5.65 0.96
N ILE A 40 -9.79 -5.87 2.00
CA ILE A 40 -9.78 -5.02 3.20
C ILE A 40 -9.26 -3.60 2.93
N SER A 41 -8.31 -3.42 2.01
CA SER A 41 -7.77 -2.12 1.58
C SER A 41 -8.84 -1.20 0.93
N PHE A 42 -9.85 -1.78 0.29
CA PHE A 42 -10.91 -1.02 -0.39
C PHE A 42 -12.27 -1.07 0.32
N LEU A 43 -12.35 -1.58 1.55
CA LEU A 43 -13.60 -1.55 2.32
C LEU A 43 -14.04 -0.11 2.61
N SER A 44 -15.10 0.34 1.95
CA SER A 44 -15.57 1.74 1.99
C SER A 44 -16.10 2.14 3.37
N ASN A 45 -16.73 1.21 4.09
CA ASN A 45 -17.35 1.46 5.40
C ASN A 45 -16.36 1.43 6.58
N TYR A 46 -15.05 1.28 6.30
CA TYR A 46 -14.01 0.98 7.30
C TYR A 46 -12.82 1.95 7.26
N GLN A 47 -13.03 3.17 6.77
CA GLN A 47 -12.00 4.21 6.86
C GLN A 47 -11.65 4.45 8.34
N GLY A 48 -10.35 4.45 8.67
CA GLY A 48 -9.89 4.59 10.06
C GLY A 48 -10.28 3.44 11.00
N ASN A 49 -10.67 2.27 10.49
CA ASN A 49 -10.92 1.12 11.37
C ASN A 49 -9.60 0.57 11.95
N GLN A 50 -9.50 0.54 13.28
CA GLN A 50 -8.28 0.16 14.00
C GLN A 50 -7.81 -1.27 13.68
N GLU A 51 -8.72 -2.22 13.55
CA GLU A 51 -8.40 -3.63 13.26
C GLU A 51 -7.84 -3.79 11.83
N VAL A 52 -8.43 -3.07 10.88
CA VAL A 52 -7.93 -3.03 9.49
C VAL A 52 -6.52 -2.43 9.45
N ILE A 53 -6.29 -1.29 10.11
CA ILE A 53 -4.98 -0.64 10.11
C ILE A 53 -3.93 -1.49 10.82
N SER A 54 -4.24 -2.13 11.95
CA SER A 54 -3.32 -3.07 12.62
C SER A 54 -2.95 -4.21 11.69
N THR A 55 -3.96 -4.83 11.05
CA THR A 55 -3.75 -5.95 10.13
C THR A 55 -2.87 -5.57 8.94
N LEU A 56 -3.17 -4.45 8.28
CA LEU A 56 -2.38 -3.98 7.14
C LEU A 56 -0.94 -3.67 7.55
N THR A 57 -0.75 -3.06 8.72
CA THR A 57 0.58 -2.77 9.27
C THR A 57 1.37 -4.04 9.54
N GLU A 58 0.74 -5.05 10.16
CA GLU A 58 1.37 -6.36 10.43
C GLU A 58 1.75 -7.09 9.13
N VAL A 59 0.89 -7.07 8.12
CA VAL A 59 1.17 -7.67 6.81
C VAL A 59 2.33 -6.96 6.12
N ALA A 60 2.33 -5.63 6.08
CA ALA A 60 3.39 -4.86 5.44
C ALA A 60 4.75 -5.08 6.12
N ALA A 61 4.78 -5.23 7.44
CA ALA A 61 5.99 -5.43 8.23
C ALA A 61 6.54 -6.88 8.19
N ASN A 62 5.73 -7.85 7.76
CA ASN A 62 6.11 -9.25 7.76
C ASN A 62 7.01 -9.60 6.58
N ILE A 63 8.34 -9.60 6.77
CA ILE A 63 9.30 -9.94 5.71
C ILE A 63 9.18 -11.36 5.14
N ALA A 64 8.48 -12.28 5.83
CA ALA A 64 8.20 -13.61 5.31
C ALA A 64 7.00 -13.63 4.35
N GLU A 65 6.23 -12.54 4.29
CA GLU A 65 5.12 -12.36 3.36
C GLU A 65 5.64 -12.09 1.94
N ALA A 66 4.92 -12.57 0.94
CA ALA A 66 5.27 -12.31 -0.45
C ALA A 66 5.25 -10.79 -0.74
N PRO A 67 6.21 -10.27 -1.54
CA PRO A 67 6.36 -8.83 -1.76
C PRO A 67 5.10 -8.13 -2.26
N PHE A 68 4.38 -8.75 -3.19
CA PHE A 68 3.14 -8.19 -3.76
C PHE A 68 2.02 -8.03 -2.71
N ILE A 69 2.01 -8.85 -1.66
CA ILE A 69 1.04 -8.77 -0.56
C ILE A 69 1.42 -7.64 0.40
N ARG A 70 2.72 -7.46 0.68
CA ARG A 70 3.23 -6.34 1.47
C ARG A 70 2.97 -5.01 0.77
N ALA A 71 3.22 -4.96 -0.53
CA ALA A 71 2.86 -3.87 -1.44
C ALA A 71 1.37 -3.54 -1.37
N GLN A 72 0.49 -4.54 -1.52
CA GLN A 72 -0.96 -4.35 -1.42
C GLN A 72 -1.40 -3.80 -0.05
N ALA A 73 -0.71 -4.20 1.02
CA ALA A 73 -0.98 -3.68 2.35
C ALA A 73 -0.57 -2.20 2.48
N LEU A 74 0.58 -1.80 1.93
CA LEU A 74 1.03 -0.41 1.90
C LEU A 74 0.07 0.50 1.11
N GLU A 75 -0.41 0.06 -0.04
CA GLU A 75 -1.48 0.76 -0.78
C GLU A 75 -2.72 0.95 0.11
N GLY A 76 -3.11 -0.12 0.83
CA GLY A 76 -4.22 -0.08 1.78
C GLY A 76 -4.03 0.93 2.90
N ILE A 77 -2.84 1.00 3.49
CA ILE A 77 -2.51 1.98 4.52
C ILE A 77 -2.61 3.39 3.94
N GLY A 78 -2.00 3.66 2.78
CA GLY A 78 -2.06 4.96 2.10
C GLY A 78 -3.49 5.44 1.83
N ASN A 79 -4.40 4.52 1.47
CA ASN A 79 -5.81 4.84 1.22
C ASN A 79 -6.66 5.02 2.49
N LYS A 80 -6.24 4.50 3.65
CA LYS A 80 -7.10 4.36 4.83
C LYS A 80 -6.62 5.04 6.10
N LEU A 81 -5.32 5.24 6.26
CA LEU A 81 -4.76 5.76 7.50
C LEU A 81 -5.30 7.18 7.72
N SER A 82 -5.71 7.46 8.96
CA SER A 82 -6.27 8.75 9.37
C SER A 82 -5.46 9.28 10.55
N HIS A 83 -5.20 10.58 10.56
CA HIS A 83 -4.59 11.28 11.70
C HIS A 83 -5.47 11.27 12.96
N GLU A 84 -6.74 10.87 12.85
CA GLU A 84 -7.64 10.71 14.01
C GLU A 84 -7.41 9.40 14.77
N LEU A 85 -6.58 8.50 14.25
CA LEU A 85 -6.25 7.25 14.91
C LEU A 85 -5.38 7.48 16.16
N PRO A 86 -5.50 6.61 17.18
CA PRO A 86 -4.57 6.58 18.30
C PRO A 86 -3.11 6.45 17.83
N GLU A 87 -2.22 7.17 18.51
CA GLU A 87 -0.77 7.20 18.21
C GLU A 87 -0.15 5.80 18.15
N ASN A 88 -0.61 4.88 18.99
CA ASN A 88 -0.12 3.50 19.04
C ASN A 88 -0.51 2.64 17.83
N LEU A 89 -1.35 3.16 16.93
CA LEU A 89 -1.69 2.56 15.63
C LEU A 89 -1.12 3.38 14.47
N TYR A 90 -1.19 4.71 14.59
CA TYR A 90 -0.69 5.62 13.58
C TYR A 90 0.83 5.50 13.38
N GLN A 91 1.61 5.57 14.46
CA GLN A 91 3.07 5.57 14.35
C GLN A 91 3.65 4.26 13.82
N PRO A 92 3.17 3.06 14.22
CA PRO A 92 3.59 1.81 13.58
C PRO A 92 3.31 1.77 12.07
N ALA A 93 2.15 2.28 11.63
CA ALA A 93 1.80 2.34 10.21
C ALA A 93 2.73 3.29 9.43
N VAL A 94 3.06 4.45 10.02
CA VAL A 94 4.06 5.37 9.45
C VAL A 94 5.44 4.72 9.37
N ASN A 95 5.87 4.02 10.43
CA ASN A 95 7.17 3.36 10.47
C ASN A 95 7.32 2.30 9.38
N VAL A 96 6.29 1.48 9.12
CA VAL A 96 6.37 0.45 8.07
C VAL A 96 6.40 1.07 6.67
N ILE A 97 5.71 2.19 6.45
CA ILE A 97 5.81 2.94 5.19
C ILE A 97 7.24 3.41 4.96
N ILE A 98 7.87 4.03 5.97
CA ILE A 98 9.25 4.52 5.91
C ILE A 98 10.21 3.38 5.63
N GLN A 99 10.08 2.27 6.34
CA GLN A 99 10.91 1.08 6.13
C GLN A 99 10.77 0.52 4.71
N GLY A 100 9.55 0.50 4.17
CA GLY A 100 9.31 -0.01 2.81
C GLY A 100 9.95 0.84 1.70
N LEU A 101 10.32 2.10 1.95
CA LEU A 101 11.11 2.91 0.99
C LEU A 101 12.53 2.36 0.76
N ASP A 102 13.02 1.52 1.67
CA ASP A 102 14.32 0.85 1.59
C ASP A 102 14.21 -0.64 1.20
N ASP A 103 13.01 -1.13 0.88
CA ASP A 103 12.79 -2.54 0.56
C ASP A 103 13.57 -2.99 -0.68
N THR A 104 13.97 -4.26 -0.75
CA THR A 104 14.66 -4.80 -1.93
C THR A 104 13.73 -4.91 -3.13
N GLU A 105 12.42 -5.08 -2.89
CA GLU A 105 11.42 -5.33 -3.91
C GLU A 105 10.79 -4.02 -4.41
N ALA A 106 10.77 -3.84 -5.73
CA ALA A 106 10.33 -2.58 -6.33
C ALA A 106 8.86 -2.26 -6.06
N GLU A 107 7.98 -3.25 -6.02
CA GLU A 107 6.56 -3.05 -5.71
C GLU A 107 6.37 -2.49 -4.31
N VAL A 108 7.14 -2.97 -3.33
CA VAL A 108 7.06 -2.49 -1.95
C VAL A 108 7.54 -1.04 -1.87
N ARG A 109 8.67 -0.71 -2.51
CA ARG A 109 9.13 0.69 -2.58
C ARG A 109 8.11 1.60 -3.27
N PHE A 110 7.52 1.16 -4.37
CA PHE A 110 6.49 1.91 -5.10
C PHE A 110 5.31 2.26 -4.22
N TRP A 111 4.70 1.26 -3.56
CA TRP A 111 3.52 1.50 -2.73
C TRP A 111 3.84 2.21 -1.40
N SER A 112 5.09 2.12 -0.92
CA SER A 112 5.59 2.98 0.15
C SER A 112 5.72 4.44 -0.28
N CYS A 113 6.19 4.72 -1.50
CA CYS A 113 6.21 6.08 -2.04
C CYS A 113 4.78 6.65 -2.07
N PHE A 114 3.86 5.92 -2.70
CA PHE A 114 2.43 6.28 -2.76
C PHE A 114 1.87 6.60 -1.37
N ALA A 115 2.03 5.69 -0.41
CA ALA A 115 1.50 5.87 0.94
C ALA A 115 2.12 7.07 1.66
N ALA A 116 3.43 7.29 1.50
CA ALA A 116 4.12 8.45 2.07
C ALA A 116 3.61 9.78 1.51
N GLY A 117 3.37 9.83 0.19
CA GLY A 117 2.79 11.00 -0.48
C GLY A 117 1.35 11.25 -0.05
N ALA A 118 0.50 10.23 -0.11
CA ALA A 118 -0.92 10.31 0.23
C ALA A 118 -1.17 10.76 1.69
N LEU A 119 -0.28 10.38 2.61
CA LEU A 119 -0.36 10.69 4.03
C LEU A 119 0.52 11.88 4.45
N GLU A 120 1.15 12.56 3.49
CA GLU A 120 2.05 13.70 3.70
C GLU A 120 3.12 13.45 4.78
N ILE A 121 3.77 12.28 4.77
CA ILE A 121 4.79 11.89 5.77
C ILE A 121 6.09 12.66 5.49
N LYS A 122 6.18 13.92 5.93
CA LYS A 122 7.24 14.89 5.55
C LYS A 122 8.66 14.42 5.81
N GLU A 123 8.89 13.58 6.81
CA GLU A 123 10.20 13.00 7.10
C GLU A 123 10.73 12.07 5.99
N THR A 124 9.87 11.57 5.12
CA THR A 124 10.27 10.74 3.96
C THR A 124 10.80 11.56 2.78
N LEU A 125 10.62 12.88 2.75
CA LEU A 125 10.98 13.73 1.61
C LEU A 125 12.41 13.52 1.09
N PRO A 126 13.47 13.47 1.94
CA PRO A 126 14.83 13.23 1.45
C PRO A 126 14.97 11.87 0.75
N LYS A 127 14.31 10.84 1.27
CA LYS A 127 14.35 9.48 0.70
C LYS A 127 13.56 9.40 -0.61
N LEU A 128 12.39 10.03 -0.69
CA LEU A 128 11.61 10.12 -1.92
C LEU A 128 12.37 10.87 -3.02
N GLN A 129 13.02 11.99 -2.69
CA GLN A 129 13.86 12.73 -3.64
C GLN A 129 15.03 11.90 -4.17
N LEU A 130 15.64 11.07 -3.32
CA LEU A 130 16.69 10.14 -3.72
C LEU A 130 16.15 9.05 -4.65
N LEU A 131 15.03 8.42 -4.31
CA LEU A 131 14.39 7.39 -5.15
C LEU A 131 13.97 7.96 -6.51
N ALA A 132 13.42 9.18 -6.55
CA ALA A 132 13.07 9.86 -7.79
C ALA A 132 14.25 9.96 -8.78
N GLN A 133 15.44 10.23 -8.24
CA GLN A 133 16.66 10.36 -9.03
C GLN A 133 17.26 9.00 -9.41
N THR A 134 17.18 8.00 -8.52
CA THR A 134 18.02 6.79 -8.60
C THR A 134 17.27 5.52 -8.98
N ASP A 135 15.99 5.39 -8.63
CA ASP A 135 15.25 4.15 -8.84
C ASP A 135 14.44 4.19 -10.13
N LYS A 136 14.93 3.51 -11.16
CA LYS A 136 14.27 3.42 -12.48
C LYS A 136 13.55 2.08 -12.68
N THR A 137 13.36 1.30 -11.61
CA THR A 137 12.72 -0.01 -11.70
C THR A 137 11.24 0.15 -12.01
N ILE A 138 10.78 -0.43 -13.11
CA ILE A 138 9.37 -0.39 -13.55
C ILE A 138 8.56 -1.42 -12.75
N VAL A 139 7.42 -0.99 -12.21
CA VAL A 139 6.43 -1.89 -11.63
C VAL A 139 5.40 -2.28 -12.69
N ALA A 140 5.10 -3.58 -12.81
CA ALA A 140 4.22 -4.10 -13.84
C ALA A 140 2.80 -3.51 -13.72
N GLY A 141 2.28 -2.96 -14.82
CA GLY A 141 0.97 -2.29 -14.83
C GLY A 141 0.98 -0.86 -14.28
N TRP A 142 2.16 -0.33 -13.93
CA TRP A 142 2.36 1.01 -13.37
C TRP A 142 3.57 1.67 -14.03
N TRP A 143 4.16 2.68 -13.38
CA TRP A 143 5.39 3.35 -13.79
C TRP A 143 6.56 2.96 -12.87
N SER A 144 7.71 3.64 -13.00
CA SER A 144 8.87 3.33 -12.18
C SER A 144 8.74 3.83 -10.74
N VAL A 145 9.46 3.20 -9.81
CA VAL A 145 9.50 3.64 -8.40
C VAL A 145 9.91 5.11 -8.28
N GLY A 146 10.90 5.56 -9.06
CA GLY A 146 11.34 6.95 -9.03
C GLY A 146 10.30 7.92 -9.56
N GLU A 147 9.52 7.52 -10.55
CA GLU A 147 8.39 8.31 -11.04
C GLU A 147 7.29 8.43 -9.96
N GLU A 148 6.99 7.37 -9.20
CA GLU A 148 6.05 7.45 -8.06
C GLU A 148 6.59 8.31 -6.91
N ALA A 149 7.89 8.22 -6.65
CA ALA A 149 8.54 9.06 -5.65
C ALA A 149 8.49 10.55 -6.04
N GLU A 150 8.67 10.88 -7.33
CA GLU A 150 8.52 12.23 -7.86
C GLU A 150 7.08 12.75 -7.71
N ASP A 151 6.09 11.90 -8.00
CA ASP A 151 4.68 12.22 -7.84
C ASP A 151 4.34 12.51 -6.37
N SER A 152 4.85 11.67 -5.47
CA SER A 152 4.69 11.84 -4.02
C SER A 152 5.31 13.14 -3.51
N VAL A 153 6.53 13.48 -3.96
CA VAL A 153 7.17 14.76 -3.62
C VAL A 153 6.36 15.95 -4.15
N THR A 154 5.85 15.84 -5.38
CA THR A 154 5.04 16.89 -6.01
C THR A 154 3.75 17.14 -5.21
N LEU A 155 3.05 16.07 -4.82
CA LEU A 155 1.83 16.15 -4.01
C LEU A 155 2.12 16.82 -2.66
N MET A 156 3.16 16.36 -1.95
CA MET A 156 3.54 16.88 -0.63
C MET A 156 4.02 18.33 -0.64
N THR A 157 4.41 18.85 -1.81
CA THR A 157 4.82 20.25 -1.99
C THR A 157 3.72 21.13 -2.58
N GLY A 158 2.49 20.60 -2.71
CA GLY A 158 1.32 21.33 -3.18
C GLY A 158 1.18 21.43 -4.70
N GLY A 159 1.96 20.64 -5.45
CA GLY A 159 1.84 20.50 -6.89
C GLY A 159 0.83 19.43 -7.30
N GLU A 160 0.59 19.33 -8.60
CA GLU A 160 -0.21 18.28 -9.22
C GLU A 160 0.73 17.32 -9.97
N PRO A 161 0.79 16.03 -9.59
CA PRO A 161 1.56 15.04 -10.33
C PRO A 161 1.10 14.91 -11.79
N PRO A 162 2.01 14.60 -12.73
CA PRO A 162 1.64 14.38 -14.12
C PRO A 162 0.72 13.15 -14.24
N LEU A 163 -0.17 13.17 -15.24
CA LEU A 163 -0.91 11.97 -15.63
C LEU A 163 0.02 10.95 -16.28
N ARG A 164 0.49 9.98 -15.49
CA ARG A 164 1.37 8.92 -15.97
C ARG A 164 0.61 7.86 -16.75
N LYS A 165 1.30 7.26 -17.72
CA LYS A 165 0.80 6.12 -18.48
C LYS A 165 1.43 4.85 -17.92
N PRO A 166 0.63 3.82 -17.58
CA PRO A 166 1.16 2.51 -17.24
C PRO A 166 2.11 1.98 -18.32
N TYR A 167 3.25 1.42 -17.91
CA TYR A 167 4.10 0.65 -18.80
C TYR A 167 3.45 -0.70 -19.03
N ASN A 168 2.98 -0.91 -20.26
CA ASN A 168 2.59 -2.22 -20.72
C ASN A 168 3.87 -3.02 -20.97
N LEU A 169 4.10 -4.06 -20.18
CA LEU A 169 5.13 -5.05 -20.53
C LEU A 169 4.74 -5.66 -21.88
N PRO A 170 5.68 -5.80 -22.85
CA PRO A 170 5.39 -6.50 -24.08
C PRO A 170 4.92 -7.91 -23.74
N THR A 171 3.73 -8.27 -24.23
CA THR A 171 3.22 -9.64 -24.17
C THR A 171 4.14 -10.51 -25.03
N ASN A 172 4.96 -11.33 -24.40
CA ASN A 172 5.66 -12.43 -25.06
C ASN A 172 4.71 -13.60 -25.30
#